data_AF-W4BGK0-F1
#
_entry.id   AF-W4BGK0-F1
#
_cell.length_a   1.000
_cell.length_b   1.000
_cell.length_c   1.000
_cell.angle_alpha   90.00
_cell.angle_beta   90.00
_cell.angle_gamma   90.00
#
_symmetry.space_group_name_H-M   'P 1'
#
loop_
_entity.id
_entity.type
_entity.pdbx_description
1 polymer ?
#
loop_
_entity_poly.entity_id
_entity_poly.type
_entity_poly.pdbx_seq_one_letter_code
_entity_poly.pdbx_strand_id
1 'polypeptide(L)'
;MLFYIPGVDYNGKILNDLPLLQEMDPAKLVEMAISFDKSYSLSEVKQLTPSGLTQTWYWVDTNDNKKIYEPYIDGNGNKSYAIPHSESWAHGFGISPTEPAIEATEQPFLDALERGVQLKGNYHYDFKRIYNYLKKDKSKPDASDVRILGVVVTGTAEEFQVLSGKPYVRGITLGAVVDKY
;
A
#
# COMPACT_ATOMS: atom_id res chain seq x y z
N MET A 1 5.39 -0.70 9.39
CA MET A 1 5.39 -1.52 8.16
C MET A 1 6.22 -0.85 7.07
N LEU A 2 6.68 -1.60 6.07
CA LEU A 2 7.41 -1.08 4.90
C LEU A 2 6.66 -1.42 3.59
N PHE A 3 6.66 -0.47 2.66
CA PHE A 3 5.93 -0.56 1.39
C PHE A 3 6.89 -0.49 0.19
N TYR A 4 6.80 -1.47 -0.71
CA TYR A 4 7.70 -1.65 -1.84
C TYR A 4 6.98 -1.34 -3.15
N ILE A 5 7.44 -0.31 -3.85
CA ILE A 5 6.85 0.10 -5.12
C ILE A 5 7.14 -0.98 -6.18
N PRO A 6 6.13 -1.39 -6.98
CA PRO A 6 6.32 -2.30 -8.09
C PRO A 6 7.41 -1.85 -9.06
N GLY A 7 8.26 -2.78 -9.49
CA GLY A 7 9.32 -2.54 -10.47
C GLY A 7 10.56 -1.78 -9.96
N VAL A 8 10.56 -1.27 -8.73
CA VAL A 8 11.73 -0.57 -8.15
C VAL A 8 12.80 -1.56 -7.68
N ASP A 9 14.06 -1.30 -8.03
CA ASP A 9 15.20 -2.11 -7.60
C ASP A 9 15.66 -1.72 -6.19
N TYR A 10 15.39 -2.61 -5.22
CA TYR A 10 15.81 -2.50 -3.83
C TYR A 10 17.10 -3.30 -3.54
N ASN A 11 17.86 -3.71 -4.56
CA ASN A 11 19.06 -4.54 -4.45
C ASN A 11 18.82 -5.85 -3.69
N GLY A 12 17.71 -6.53 -3.98
CA GLY A 12 17.29 -7.75 -3.30
C GLY A 12 16.78 -7.55 -1.86
N LYS A 13 16.67 -6.32 -1.34
CA LYS A 13 16.25 -6.02 0.04
C LYS A 13 14.73 -5.86 0.19
N ILE A 14 13.97 -6.75 -0.44
CA ILE A 14 12.52 -6.80 -0.27
C ILE A 14 12.21 -7.78 0.86
N LEU A 15 11.52 -7.29 1.90
CA LEU A 15 11.19 -8.10 3.07
C LEU A 15 10.03 -9.05 2.80
N ASN A 16 10.13 -10.23 3.40
CA ASN A 16 9.09 -11.24 3.47
C ASN A 16 9.04 -11.78 4.90
N ASP A 17 8.17 -11.20 5.71
CA ASP A 17 7.99 -11.57 7.11
C ASP A 17 7.02 -12.73 7.30
N LEU A 18 6.44 -13.27 6.22
CA LEU A 18 5.49 -14.39 6.30
C LEU A 18 6.05 -15.64 7.00
N PRO A 19 7.33 -16.04 6.81
CA PRO A 19 7.91 -17.18 7.53
C PRO A 19 7.92 -16.99 9.05
N LEU A 20 8.01 -15.75 9.55
CA LEU A 20 8.00 -15.47 11.00
C LEU A 20 6.70 -15.92 11.65
N LEU A 21 5.59 -15.96 10.90
CA LEU A 21 4.29 -16.38 11.42
C LEU A 21 4.23 -17.88 11.70
N GLN A 22 5.11 -18.69 11.11
CA GLN A 22 5.17 -20.14 11.36
C GLN A 22 5.74 -20.46 12.75
N GLU A 23 6.44 -19.50 13.36
CA GLU A 23 7.00 -19.59 14.71
C GLU A 23 6.01 -19.07 15.78
N MET A 24 4.86 -18.50 15.35
CA MET A 24 3.84 -17.94 16.23
C MET A 24 2.76 -18.98 16.56
N ASP A 25 2.01 -18.73 17.64
CA ASP A 25 0.76 -19.44 17.87
C ASP A 25 -0.20 -19.18 16.67
N PRO A 26 -0.74 -20.23 16.03
CA PRO A 26 -1.60 -20.12 14.85
C PRO A 26 -2.78 -19.16 15.02
N ALA A 27 -3.29 -19.01 16.24
CA ALA A 27 -4.44 -18.17 16.56
C ALA A 27 -4.08 -16.70 16.86
N LYS A 28 -2.79 -16.31 16.87
CA LYS A 28 -2.40 -14.91 17.04
C LYS A 28 -2.97 -14.06 15.93
N LEU A 29 -3.52 -12.90 16.29
CA LEU A 29 -4.00 -11.92 15.34
C LEU A 29 -2.82 -11.05 14.90
N VAL A 30 -2.71 -10.89 13.60
CA VAL A 30 -1.59 -10.25 12.94
C VAL A 30 -2.10 -9.20 11.97
N GLU A 31 -1.41 -8.06 11.91
CA GLU A 31 -1.54 -7.07 10.84
C GLU A 31 -0.30 -7.13 9.95
N MET A 32 -0.49 -7.17 8.63
CA MET A 32 0.61 -7.10 7.67
C MET A 32 0.31 -6.16 6.51
N ALA A 33 1.34 -5.48 6.04
CA ALA A 33 1.33 -4.79 4.75
C ALA A 33 1.81 -5.73 3.64
N ILE A 34 1.02 -5.86 2.59
CA ILE A 34 1.35 -6.57 1.35
C ILE A 34 1.65 -5.51 0.29
N SER A 35 2.85 -5.55 -0.27
CA SER A 35 3.21 -4.80 -1.48
C SER A 35 3.02 -5.70 -2.69
N PHE A 36 2.40 -5.17 -3.74
CA PHE A 36 2.07 -5.94 -4.93
C PHE A 36 3.20 -5.96 -5.97
N ASP A 37 3.16 -6.94 -6.88
CA ASP A 37 4.09 -7.10 -8.00
C ASP A 37 3.90 -6.06 -9.11
N LYS A 38 2.66 -5.57 -9.26
CA LYS A 38 2.22 -4.49 -10.15
C LYS A 38 1.07 -3.72 -9.53
N SER A 39 0.67 -2.64 -10.18
CA SER A 39 -0.50 -1.87 -9.74
C SER A 39 -1.80 -2.57 -10.18
N TYR A 40 -2.78 -2.67 -9.29
CA TYR A 40 -4.10 -3.27 -9.53
C TYR A 40 -5.23 -2.25 -9.41
N SER A 41 -6.40 -2.55 -9.99
CA SER A 41 -7.65 -1.84 -9.70
C SER A 41 -8.21 -2.32 -8.37
N LEU A 42 -9.09 -1.53 -7.75
CA LEU A 42 -9.75 -1.95 -6.52
C LEU A 42 -10.51 -3.27 -6.69
N SER A 43 -11.19 -3.47 -7.83
CA SER A 43 -11.92 -4.71 -8.11
C SER A 43 -11.00 -5.92 -8.26
N GLU A 44 -9.82 -5.77 -8.89
CA GLU A 44 -8.79 -6.82 -8.94
C GLU A 44 -8.28 -7.14 -7.53
N VAL A 45 -7.96 -6.13 -6.72
CA VAL A 45 -7.46 -6.35 -5.35
C VAL A 45 -8.47 -7.10 -4.50
N LYS A 46 -9.76 -6.74 -4.56
CA LYS A 46 -10.83 -7.45 -3.85
C LYS A 46 -10.91 -8.94 -4.22
N GLN A 47 -10.52 -9.32 -5.44
CA GLN A 47 -10.45 -10.72 -5.86
C GLN A 47 -9.15 -11.41 -5.44
N LEU A 48 -8.07 -10.65 -5.23
CA LEU A 48 -6.78 -11.16 -4.77
C LEU A 48 -6.73 -11.39 -3.26
N THR A 49 -7.50 -10.63 -2.47
CA THR A 49 -7.54 -10.77 -1.02
C THR A 49 -8.20 -12.11 -0.63
N PRO A 50 -7.48 -13.01 0.05
CA PRO A 50 -8.02 -14.29 0.50
C PRO A 50 -9.18 -14.09 1.49
N SER A 51 -10.19 -14.97 1.46
CA SER A 51 -11.40 -14.85 2.28
C SER A 51 -11.18 -14.89 3.80
N GLY A 52 -10.06 -15.45 4.26
CA GLY A 52 -9.68 -15.45 5.68
C GLY A 52 -9.02 -14.16 6.15
N LEU A 53 -8.63 -13.27 5.24
CA LEU A 53 -7.96 -12.01 5.58
C LEU A 53 -8.93 -10.84 5.46
N THR A 54 -8.92 -9.97 6.46
CA THR A 54 -9.72 -8.75 6.47
C THR A 54 -8.91 -7.60 5.89
N GLN A 55 -9.42 -6.99 4.83
CA GLN A 55 -8.82 -5.83 4.18
C GLN A 55 -9.10 -4.55 4.97
N THR A 56 -8.07 -3.94 5.56
CA THR A 56 -8.24 -2.72 6.40
C THR A 56 -7.90 -1.44 5.65
N TRP A 57 -6.87 -1.45 4.79
CA TRP A 57 -6.41 -0.24 4.10
C TRP A 57 -5.75 -0.52 2.74
N TYR A 58 -6.05 0.27 1.72
CA TYR A 58 -5.51 0.18 0.35
C TYR A 58 -4.47 1.27 0.12
N TRP A 59 -3.27 0.87 -0.30
CA TRP A 59 -2.18 1.76 -0.67
C TRP A 59 -2.33 2.22 -2.13
N VAL A 60 -2.53 3.51 -2.36
CA VAL A 60 -2.72 4.09 -3.70
C VAL A 60 -1.38 4.48 -4.32
N ASP A 61 -1.24 4.28 -5.63
CA ASP A 61 -0.12 4.81 -6.41
C ASP A 61 -0.23 6.33 -6.50
N THR A 62 0.61 7.02 -5.73
CA THR A 62 0.73 8.47 -5.72
C THR A 62 2.13 8.94 -6.16
N ASN A 63 2.86 8.08 -6.86
CA ASN A 63 4.26 8.32 -7.27
C ASN A 63 4.31 8.99 -8.65
N ASP A 64 4.27 10.32 -8.66
CA ASP A 64 4.28 11.15 -9.87
C ASP A 64 5.62 11.17 -10.60
N ASN A 65 6.71 10.80 -9.94
CA ASN A 65 8.02 10.65 -10.54
C ASN A 65 8.71 9.36 -10.09
N LYS A 66 8.56 8.27 -10.84
CA LYS A 66 9.21 6.99 -10.52
C LYS A 66 10.72 6.96 -10.78
N LYS A 67 11.27 7.93 -11.53
CA LYS A 67 12.71 7.99 -11.81
C LYS A 67 13.55 8.24 -10.57
N ILE A 68 12.98 8.84 -9.52
CA ILE A 68 13.68 9.05 -8.24
C ILE A 68 14.03 7.74 -7.54
N TYR A 69 13.44 6.61 -7.97
CA TYR A 69 13.71 5.29 -7.44
C TYR A 69 14.69 4.47 -8.28
N GLU A 70 15.16 5.01 -9.41
CA GLU A 70 16.18 4.35 -10.23
C GLU A 70 17.53 4.34 -9.48
N PRO A 71 18.27 3.21 -9.50
CA PRO A 71 19.60 3.18 -8.92
C PRO A 71 20.53 4.21 -9.56
N TYR A 72 21.34 4.89 -8.76
CA TYR A 72 22.27 5.91 -9.22
C TYR A 72 23.64 5.78 -8.53
N ILE A 73 24.67 6.43 -9.08
CA ILE A 73 25.99 6.51 -8.43
C ILE A 73 26.00 7.71 -7.48
N ASP A 74 26.26 7.46 -6.20
CA ASP A 74 26.31 8.50 -5.18
C ASP A 74 27.61 9.35 -5.24
N GLY A 75 27.69 10.37 -4.40
CA GLY A 75 28.85 11.27 -4.34
C GLY A 75 30.16 10.59 -3.91
N ASN A 76 30.11 9.33 -3.44
CA ASN A 76 31.26 8.52 -3.05
C ASN A 76 31.60 7.45 -4.10
N GLY A 77 30.91 7.42 -5.25
CA GLY A 77 31.12 6.45 -6.31
C GLY A 77 30.42 5.09 -6.09
N ASN A 78 29.58 4.96 -5.05
CA ASN A 78 28.85 3.72 -4.79
C ASN A 78 27.51 3.71 -5.52
N LYS A 79 27.06 2.52 -5.94
CA LYS A 79 25.71 2.35 -6.47
C LYS A 79 24.69 2.39 -5.31
N SER A 80 23.90 3.46 -5.27
CA SER A 80 22.79 3.67 -4.35
C SER A 80 21.49 3.11 -4.94
N TYR A 81 20.61 2.62 -4.07
CA TYR A 81 19.34 2.01 -4.42
C TYR A 81 18.20 2.66 -3.62
N ALA A 82 16.97 2.52 -4.11
CA ALA A 82 15.81 3.03 -3.40
C ALA A 82 15.64 2.37 -2.02
N ILE A 83 14.99 3.09 -1.11
CA ILE A 83 14.50 2.57 0.17
C ILE A 83 12.98 2.43 0.11
N PRO A 84 12.38 1.42 0.78
CA PRO A 84 10.93 1.28 0.82
C PRO A 84 10.29 2.47 1.55
N HIS A 85 9.02 2.73 1.26
CA HIS A 85 8.25 3.74 1.98
C HIS A 85 7.90 3.24 3.38
N SER A 86 8.01 4.10 4.38
CA SER A 86 7.35 3.88 5.67
C SER A 86 5.86 4.25 5.57
N GLU A 87 5.07 3.85 6.57
CA GLU A 87 3.63 4.18 6.65
C GLU A 87 3.34 5.67 6.45
N SER A 88 4.19 6.55 6.99
CA SER A 88 4.04 8.01 6.87
C SER A 88 4.20 8.57 5.44
N TRP A 89 4.70 7.77 4.49
CA TRP A 89 4.86 8.14 3.08
C TRP A 89 3.80 7.49 2.19
N ALA A 90 3.00 6.56 2.72
CA ALA A 90 1.97 5.87 1.97
C ALA A 90 0.64 6.62 2.06
N HIS A 91 0.01 6.86 0.91
CA HIS A 91 -1.31 7.47 0.82
C HIS A 91 -2.34 6.45 0.36
N GLY A 92 -3.57 6.59 0.84
CA GLY A 92 -4.60 5.60 0.55
C GLY A 92 -5.87 5.78 1.34
N PHE A 93 -6.70 4.76 1.32
CA PHE A 93 -8.02 4.74 1.93
C PHE A 93 -8.33 3.37 2.49
N GLY A 94 -9.24 3.28 3.45
CA GLY A 94 -9.57 2.03 4.11
C GLY A 94 -11.02 1.96 4.53
N ILE A 95 -11.34 0.92 5.29
CA ILE A 95 -12.65 0.80 5.93
C ILE A 95 -12.86 1.96 6.90
N SER A 96 -14.10 2.46 6.99
CA SER A 96 -14.44 3.47 7.97
C SER A 96 -14.42 2.85 9.38
N PRO A 97 -13.65 3.40 10.34
CA PRO A 97 -13.67 2.89 11.71
C PRO A 97 -15.04 3.03 12.38
N THR A 98 -15.83 4.02 11.95
CA THR A 98 -17.18 4.28 12.49
C THR A 98 -18.27 3.51 11.74
N GLU A 99 -18.01 3.10 10.50
CA GLU A 99 -18.95 2.39 9.63
C GLU A 99 -18.25 1.23 8.91
N PRO A 100 -17.72 0.23 9.64
CA PRO A 100 -16.88 -0.82 9.06
C PRO A 100 -17.66 -1.79 8.15
N ALA A 101 -18.99 -1.77 8.21
CA ALA A 101 -19.87 -2.52 7.32
C ALA A 101 -19.97 -1.90 5.91
N ILE A 102 -19.56 -0.63 5.74
CA ILE A 102 -19.54 0.01 4.43
C ILE A 102 -18.26 -0.39 3.72
N GLU A 103 -18.42 -0.97 2.54
CA GLU A 103 -17.30 -1.36 1.70
C GLU A 103 -16.47 -0.13 1.30
N ALA A 104 -15.16 -0.22 1.48
CA ALA A 104 -14.25 0.82 1.05
C ALA A 104 -14.29 0.99 -0.48
N THR A 105 -14.38 2.25 -0.92
CA THR A 105 -14.35 2.68 -2.31
C THR A 105 -13.32 3.79 -2.49
N GLU A 106 -12.99 4.12 -3.73
CA GLU A 106 -12.05 5.19 -4.08
C GLU A 106 -12.62 6.59 -3.79
N GLN A 107 -13.95 6.73 -3.67
CA GLN A 107 -14.61 8.03 -3.62
C GLN A 107 -14.18 8.89 -2.42
N PRO A 108 -14.11 8.40 -1.18
CA PRO A 108 -13.63 9.19 -0.04
C PRO A 108 -12.21 9.72 -0.23
N PHE A 109 -11.34 8.94 -0.90
CA PHE A 109 -9.98 9.38 -1.22
C PHE A 109 -9.98 10.54 -2.23
N LEU A 110 -10.75 10.40 -3.31
CA LEU A 110 -10.88 11.43 -4.34
C LEU A 110 -11.49 12.73 -3.78
N ASP A 111 -12.51 12.61 -2.94
CA ASP A 111 -13.15 13.74 -2.26
C ASP A 111 -12.17 14.46 -1.33
N ALA A 112 -11.36 13.72 -0.59
CA ALA A 112 -10.31 14.28 0.26
C ALA A 112 -9.25 15.04 -0.56
N LEU A 113 -8.84 14.50 -1.72
CA LEU A 113 -7.92 15.19 -2.63
C LEU A 113 -8.52 16.50 -3.16
N GLU A 114 -9.76 16.46 -3.66
CA GLU A 114 -10.45 17.65 -4.18
C GLU A 114 -10.57 18.73 -3.10
N ARG A 115 -11.01 18.35 -1.90
CA ARG A 115 -11.12 19.26 -0.76
C ARG A 115 -9.77 19.84 -0.35
N GLY A 116 -8.72 19.02 -0.31
CA GLY A 116 -7.36 19.44 0.02
C GLY A 116 -6.79 20.46 -0.97
N VAL A 117 -7.10 20.31 -2.26
CA VAL A 117 -6.76 21.30 -3.30
C VAL A 117 -7.51 22.62 -3.08
N GLN A 118 -8.80 22.56 -2.74
CA GLN A 118 -9.63 23.77 -2.55
C GLN A 118 -9.27 24.56 -1.29
N LEU A 119 -9.03 23.87 -0.17
CA LEU A 119 -8.80 24.50 1.15
C LEU A 119 -7.44 25.17 1.28
N LYS A 120 -6.44 24.77 0.48
CA LYS A 120 -5.08 25.33 0.50
C LYS A 120 -4.40 25.35 1.89
N GLY A 121 -4.64 24.32 2.71
CA GLY A 121 -4.02 24.17 4.03
C GLY A 121 -2.56 23.69 4.00
N ASN A 122 -2.03 23.26 5.14
CA ASN A 122 -0.61 22.90 5.32
C ASN A 122 -0.08 21.83 4.36
N TYR A 123 -0.93 20.92 3.89
CA TYR A 123 -0.58 19.85 2.95
C TYR A 123 -1.00 20.14 1.50
N HIS A 124 -1.32 21.40 1.17
CA HIS A 124 -1.85 21.78 -0.13
C HIS A 124 -0.96 21.33 -1.30
N TYR A 125 0.36 21.44 -1.15
CA TYR A 125 1.30 21.01 -2.19
C TYR A 125 1.11 19.54 -2.53
N ASP A 126 1.05 18.67 -1.51
CA ASP A 126 0.95 17.24 -1.70
C ASP A 126 -0.41 16.83 -2.27
N PHE A 127 -1.50 17.39 -1.74
CA PHE A 127 -2.84 17.22 -2.32
C PHE A 127 -2.89 17.61 -3.79
N LYS A 128 -2.32 18.77 -4.15
CA LYS A 128 -2.28 19.26 -5.54
C LYS A 128 -1.41 18.39 -6.42
N ARG A 129 -0.25 17.91 -5.93
CA ARG A 129 0.64 17.00 -6.65
C ARG A 129 -0.09 15.70 -7.00
N ILE A 130 -0.68 15.05 -5.99
CA ILE A 130 -1.38 13.77 -6.15
C ILE A 130 -2.61 13.94 -7.06
N TYR A 131 -3.42 14.97 -6.84
CA TYR A 131 -4.60 15.26 -7.67
C TYR A 131 -4.24 15.44 -9.15
N ASN A 132 -3.17 16.20 -9.44
CA ASN A 132 -2.70 16.40 -10.81
C ASN A 132 -2.11 15.14 -11.44
N TYR A 133 -1.39 14.33 -10.65
CA TYR A 133 -0.85 13.05 -11.11
C TYR A 133 -1.97 12.09 -11.53
N LEU A 134 -3.00 11.96 -10.69
CA LEU A 134 -4.12 11.05 -10.97
C LEU A 134 -4.96 11.52 -12.15
N LYS A 135 -5.31 12.81 -12.20
CA LYS A 135 -6.19 13.33 -13.25
C LYS A 135 -5.53 13.34 -14.64
N LYS A 136 -4.20 13.46 -14.71
CA LYS A 136 -3.45 13.64 -15.96
C LYS A 136 -4.05 14.82 -16.76
N ASP A 137 -4.51 14.55 -17.99
CA ASP A 137 -5.12 15.51 -18.91
C ASP A 137 -6.62 15.76 -18.63
N LYS A 138 -7.25 14.97 -17.75
CA LYS A 138 -8.66 15.16 -17.36
C LYS A 138 -8.83 16.43 -16.52
N SER A 139 -10.07 16.92 -16.48
CA SER A 139 -10.45 18.05 -15.62
C SER A 139 -10.35 17.69 -14.13
N LYS A 140 -10.69 16.45 -13.76
CA LYS A 140 -10.58 15.89 -12.41
C LYS A 140 -10.29 14.38 -12.46
N PRO A 141 -9.67 13.80 -11.42
CA PRO A 141 -9.47 12.36 -11.33
C PRO A 141 -10.80 11.65 -11.06
N ASP A 142 -10.90 10.40 -11.49
CA ASP A 142 -12.01 9.51 -11.18
C ASP A 142 -11.50 8.15 -10.67
N ALA A 143 -12.42 7.25 -10.28
CA ALA A 143 -12.07 5.96 -9.69
C ALA A 143 -11.16 5.10 -10.60
N SER A 144 -11.26 5.23 -11.93
CA SER A 144 -10.42 4.48 -12.87
C SER A 144 -8.95 4.93 -12.86
N ASP A 145 -8.67 6.15 -12.37
CA ASP A 145 -7.31 6.67 -12.24
C ASP A 145 -6.61 6.16 -10.97
N VAL A 146 -7.36 5.65 -9.99
CA VAL A 146 -6.83 5.12 -8.74
C VAL A 146 -6.32 3.70 -8.97
N ARG A 147 -5.00 3.53 -8.77
CA ARG A 147 -4.32 2.24 -8.84
C ARG A 147 -3.78 1.87 -7.47
N ILE A 148 -3.92 0.62 -7.07
CA ILE A 148 -3.49 0.10 -5.78
C ILE A 148 -2.14 -0.59 -5.91
N LEU A 149 -1.17 -0.21 -5.08
CA LEU A 149 0.17 -0.78 -5.02
C LEU A 149 0.34 -1.82 -3.91
N GLY A 150 -0.59 -1.87 -2.98
CA GLY A 150 -0.56 -2.79 -1.86
C GLY A 150 -1.74 -2.61 -0.94
N VAL A 151 -1.77 -3.41 0.12
CA VAL A 151 -2.85 -3.43 1.10
C VAL A 151 -2.30 -3.69 2.50
N VAL A 152 -2.98 -3.18 3.51
CA VAL A 152 -2.86 -3.66 4.89
C VAL A 152 -4.04 -4.59 5.15
N VAL A 153 -3.74 -5.77 5.67
CA VAL A 153 -4.71 -6.80 6.00
C VAL A 153 -4.49 -7.32 7.41
N THR A 154 -5.55 -7.81 8.04
CA THR A 154 -5.51 -8.49 9.32
C THR A 154 -6.08 -9.91 9.22
N GLY A 155 -5.60 -10.80 10.08
CA GLY A 155 -6.01 -12.20 10.12
C GLY A 155 -5.21 -12.97 11.16
N THR A 156 -5.45 -14.27 11.30
CA THR A 156 -4.63 -15.13 12.15
C THR A 156 -3.31 -15.51 11.48
N ALA A 157 -2.29 -15.84 12.28
CA ALA A 157 -1.01 -16.33 11.77
C ALA A 157 -1.16 -17.53 10.80
N GLU A 158 -2.17 -18.39 11.05
CA GLU A 158 -2.54 -19.49 10.17
C GLU A 158 -3.15 -19.02 8.84
N GLU A 159 -4.11 -18.09 8.89
CA GLU A 159 -4.80 -17.58 7.69
C GLU A 159 -3.84 -16.93 6.70
N PHE A 160 -2.78 -16.27 7.19
CA PHE A 160 -1.76 -15.64 6.35
C PHE A 160 -0.96 -16.62 5.48
N GLN A 161 -0.87 -17.91 5.84
CA GLN A 161 -0.08 -18.90 5.10
C GLN A 161 -0.54 -19.07 3.65
N VAL A 162 -1.81 -18.76 3.35
CA VAL A 162 -2.36 -18.79 1.99
C VAL A 162 -1.64 -17.84 1.02
N LEU A 163 -0.93 -16.83 1.53
CA LEU A 163 -0.16 -15.87 0.72
C LEU A 163 1.23 -16.39 0.32
N SER A 164 1.67 -17.53 0.86
CA SER A 164 2.98 -18.09 0.53
C SER A 164 3.10 -18.44 -0.96
N GLY A 165 4.16 -17.94 -1.59
CA GLY A 165 4.45 -18.18 -3.00
C GLY A 165 3.47 -17.54 -3.99
N LYS A 166 2.57 -16.65 -3.55
CA LYS A 166 1.64 -15.97 -4.44
C LYS A 166 2.41 -14.98 -5.33
N PRO A 167 2.25 -15.03 -6.67
CA PRO A 167 3.05 -14.22 -7.60
C PRO A 167 2.75 -12.72 -7.49
N TYR A 168 1.56 -12.36 -7.00
CA TYR A 168 1.18 -10.97 -6.80
C TYR A 168 1.79 -10.35 -5.53
N VAL A 169 2.40 -11.16 -4.64
CA VAL A 169 3.05 -10.68 -3.42
C VAL A 169 4.51 -10.37 -3.74
N ARG A 170 4.84 -9.08 -3.83
CA ARG A 170 6.21 -8.61 -4.03
C ARG A 170 6.99 -8.60 -2.73
N GLY A 171 6.36 -8.06 -1.68
CA GLY A 171 6.91 -7.98 -0.34
C GLY A 171 5.79 -7.99 0.68
N ILE A 172 6.05 -8.50 1.86
CA ILE A 172 5.06 -8.59 2.94
C ILE A 172 5.75 -8.34 4.26
N THR A 173 5.29 -7.35 5.01
CA THR A 173 5.93 -6.91 6.25
C THR A 173 4.97 -6.89 7.42
N LEU A 174 5.46 -7.33 8.58
CA LEU A 174 4.71 -7.36 9.82
C LEU A 174 4.45 -5.94 10.35
N GLY A 175 3.22 -5.66 10.75
CA GLY A 175 2.82 -4.41 11.41
C GLY A 175 2.68 -4.59 12.91
N ALA A 176 1.66 -5.35 13.31
CA ALA A 176 1.33 -5.60 14.71
C ALA A 176 0.99 -7.07 14.95
N VAL A 177 1.22 -7.53 16.18
CA VAL A 177 0.81 -8.84 16.67
C VAL A 177 0.09 -8.62 17.99
N VAL A 178 -1.09 -9.24 18.15
CA VAL A 178 -1.85 -9.18 19.40
C VAL A 178 -2.33 -10.57 19.79
N ASP A 179 -2.35 -10.81 21.10
CA ASP A 179 -2.94 -12.01 21.66
C ASP A 179 -4.47 -11.85 21.74
N LYS A 180 -5.18 -12.96 21.56
CA LYS A 180 -6.61 -13.02 21.85
C LYS A 180 -6.76 -13.04 23.38
N TYR A 181 -7.58 -12.13 23.91
CA TYR A 181 -7.84 -11.96 25.35
C TYR A 181 -8.22 -13.25 26.07
#